data_AF-A0AA35SGX8-F1
#
_entry.id   AF-A0AA35SGX8-F1
#
_cell.length_a   1.000
_cell.length_b   1.000
_cell.length_c   1.000
_cell.angle_alpha   90.00
_cell.angle_beta   90.00
_cell.angle_gamma   90.00
#
_symmetry.space_group_name_H-M   'P 1'
#
loop_
_entity.id
_entity.type
_entity.pdbx_description
1 polymer ?
#
loop_
_entity_poly.entity_id
_entity_poly.type
_entity_poly.pdbx_seq_one_letter_code
_entity_poly.pdbx_strand_id
1 'polypeptide(L)'
;MRYTPSGQSVTSFSVASNRRYRTADGEQREETEWFNVSAFGRLSEICNQYLTRGQQVYIEGRLKGRGYADRDGQPRYSLEVTATEMQMLGRRGGRPQGGPGGGRPGGRPGGRPRGRLVPRRRVCTFCVEHIKIVDYKDIDKIRRFVSDRAKIEPRRRTGVCAKHQRALRIAIQRARHIALIPFVAHHSFPSVRR
;
A
#
# COMPACT_ATOMS: atom_id res chain seq x y z
N MET A 1 19.01 -12.68 12.19
CA MET A 1 18.69 -14.03 11.69
C MET A 1 19.34 -15.07 12.57
N ARG A 2 18.66 -16.18 12.84
CA ARG A 2 19.15 -17.35 13.59
C ARG A 2 18.80 -18.62 12.83
N TYR A 3 19.47 -19.73 13.10
CA TYR A 3 19.14 -21.04 12.52
C TYR A 3 18.62 -21.97 13.62
N THR A 4 17.59 -22.77 13.32
CA THR A 4 17.14 -23.83 14.22
C THR A 4 18.13 -25.00 14.21
N PRO A 5 18.09 -25.90 15.22
CA PRO A 5 18.86 -27.14 15.19
C PRO A 5 18.58 -28.02 13.96
N SER A 6 17.40 -27.87 13.33
CA SER A 6 17.04 -28.52 12.08
C SER A 6 17.59 -27.84 10.82
N GLY A 7 18.44 -26.81 10.95
CA GLY A 7 19.03 -26.07 9.84
C GLY A 7 18.12 -25.04 9.17
N GLN A 8 16.90 -24.84 9.67
CA GLN A 8 15.96 -23.88 9.10
C GLN A 8 16.28 -22.45 9.56
N SER A 9 16.30 -21.50 8.62
CA SER A 9 16.47 -20.08 8.93
C SER A 9 15.25 -19.50 9.65
N VAL A 10 15.50 -18.66 10.66
CA VAL A 10 14.48 -17.95 11.44
C VAL A 10 14.87 -16.49 11.63
N THR A 11 13.93 -15.59 11.37
CA THR A 11 14.08 -14.16 11.65
C THR A 11 12.94 -13.74 12.55
N SER A 12 13.29 -13.33 13.78
CA SER A 12 12.36 -12.75 14.74
C SER A 12 12.49 -11.23 14.71
N PHE A 13 11.37 -10.52 14.65
CA PHE A 13 11.31 -9.06 14.70
C PHE A 13 10.01 -8.59 15.37
N SER A 14 10.01 -7.38 15.92
CA SER A 14 8.84 -6.80 16.58
C SER A 14 8.12 -5.83 15.67
N VAL A 15 6.79 -5.87 15.69
CA VAL A 15 5.91 -4.98 14.93
C VAL A 15 5.01 -4.22 15.88
N ALA A 16 5.04 -2.90 15.76
CA ALA A 16 4.13 -2.02 16.48
C ALA A 16 2.83 -1.84 15.69
N SER A 17 1.70 -2.02 16.36
CA SER A 17 0.39 -1.61 15.90
C SER A 17 -0.11 -0.46 16.76
N ASN A 18 -0.38 0.69 16.14
CA ASN A 18 -0.84 1.88 16.83
C ASN A 18 -2.35 2.04 16.62
N ARG A 19 -3.10 2.12 17.71
CA ARG A 19 -4.54 2.44 17.71
C ARG A 19 -4.75 3.80 18.34
N ARG A 20 -5.31 4.74 17.57
CA ARG A 20 -5.70 6.07 18.05
C ARG A 20 -7.20 6.14 18.24
N TYR A 21 -7.64 6.53 19.42
CA TYR A 21 -9.06 6.68 19.75
C TYR A 21 -9.28 7.89 20.66
N ARG A 22 -10.52 8.36 20.70
CA ARG A 22 -10.94 9.46 21.58
C ARG A 22 -11.67 8.86 22.78
N THR A 23 -11.24 9.21 23.99
CA THR A 23 -11.94 8.82 25.22
C THR A 23 -13.18 9.68 25.43
N ALA A 24 -14.07 9.25 26.32
CA ALA A 24 -15.30 9.97 26.67
C ALA A 24 -15.02 11.41 27.14
N ASP A 25 -13.87 11.62 27.79
CA ASP A 25 -13.40 12.92 28.29
C ASP A 25 -12.88 13.86 27.17
N GLY A 26 -12.92 13.40 25.92
CA GLY A 26 -12.51 14.19 24.76
C GLY A 26 -11.01 14.17 24.46
N GLU A 27 -10.20 13.55 25.31
CA GLU A 27 -8.76 13.35 25.10
C GLU A 27 -8.48 12.35 23.96
N GLN A 28 -7.40 12.56 23.23
CA GLN A 28 -6.90 11.59 22.25
C GLN A 28 -5.90 10.67 22.92
N ARG A 29 -6.20 9.37 22.92
CA ARG A 29 -5.29 8.33 23.39
C ARG A 29 -4.71 7.55 22.22
N GLU A 30 -3.43 7.23 22.35
CA GLU A 30 -2.69 6.38 21.43
C GLU A 30 -2.19 5.15 22.20
N GLU A 31 -2.70 3.98 21.83
CA GLU A 31 -2.23 2.70 22.33
C GLU A 31 -1.29 2.08 21.31
N THR A 32 -0.10 1.71 21.75
CA THR A 32 0.87 0.99 20.92
C THR A 32 1.01 -0.42 21.44
N GLU A 33 0.56 -1.38 20.65
CA GLU A 33 0.72 -2.80 20.94
C GLU A 33 1.90 -3.37 20.14
N TRP A 34 2.76 -4.13 20.82
CA TRP A 34 3.94 -4.72 20.22
C TRP A 34 3.73 -6.22 20.02
N PHE A 35 3.80 -6.66 18.77
CA PHE A 35 3.72 -8.06 18.39
C PHE A 35 5.12 -8.59 18.09
N ASN A 36 5.45 -9.74 18.64
CA ASN A 36 6.67 -10.46 18.25
C ASN A 36 6.35 -11.41 17.10
N VAL A 37 7.05 -11.26 15.99
CA VAL A 37 6.82 -12.04 14.78
C VAL A 37 8.03 -12.92 14.49
N SER A 38 7.80 -14.20 14.25
CA SER A 38 8.81 -15.16 13.79
C SER A 38 8.49 -15.62 12.37
N ALA A 39 9.41 -15.34 11.45
CA ALA A 39 9.39 -15.82 10.07
C ALA A 39 10.41 -16.95 9.88
N PHE A 40 10.06 -17.97 9.10
CA PHE A 40 10.86 -19.18 8.88
C PHE A 40 11.24 -19.38 7.40
N GLY A 41 12.33 -20.09 7.15
CA GLY A 41 12.79 -20.48 5.81
C GLY A 41 13.02 -19.28 4.89
N ARG A 42 12.52 -19.35 3.65
CA ARG A 42 12.68 -18.28 2.66
C ARG A 42 12.14 -16.91 3.13
N LEU A 43 11.08 -16.89 3.92
CA LEU A 43 10.55 -15.64 4.49
C LEU A 43 11.54 -15.03 5.49
N SER A 44 12.26 -15.84 6.27
CA SER A 44 13.30 -15.36 7.18
C SER A 44 14.40 -14.60 6.43
N GLU A 45 14.85 -15.14 5.30
CA GLU A 45 15.90 -14.53 4.47
C GLU A 45 15.43 -13.20 3.87
N ILE A 46 14.22 -13.17 3.30
CA ILE A 46 13.62 -11.94 2.76
C ILE A 46 13.48 -10.88 3.87
N CYS A 47 12.97 -11.28 5.03
CA CYS A 47 12.85 -10.39 6.18
C CYS A 47 14.22 -9.82 6.58
N ASN A 48 15.25 -10.65 6.64
CA ASN A 48 16.59 -10.21 7.06
C ASN A 48 17.27 -9.30 6.01
N GLN A 49 17.04 -9.54 4.72
CA GLN A 49 17.66 -8.76 3.64
C GLN A 49 16.98 -7.41 3.42
N TYR A 50 15.65 -7.34 3.52
CA TYR A 50 14.89 -6.17 3.06
C TYR A 50 14.24 -5.36 4.18
N LEU A 51 13.94 -5.97 5.35
CA LEU A 51 13.30 -5.24 6.44
C LEU A 51 14.29 -4.36 7.18
N THR A 52 13.91 -3.09 7.32
CA THR A 52 14.61 -2.12 8.19
C THR A 52 13.63 -1.53 9.19
N ARG A 53 14.14 -1.02 10.32
CA ARG A 53 13.32 -0.35 11.34
C ARG A 53 12.46 0.75 10.72
N GLY A 54 11.17 0.78 11.10
CA GLY A 54 10.21 1.80 10.66
C GLY A 54 9.57 1.55 9.29
N GLN A 55 9.85 0.42 8.63
CA GLN A 55 9.08 0.01 7.46
C GLN A 55 7.70 -0.49 7.88
N GLN A 56 6.69 -0.17 7.07
CA GLN A 56 5.35 -0.72 7.27
C GLN A 56 5.30 -2.09 6.61
N VAL A 57 4.71 -3.05 7.32
CA VAL A 57 4.62 -4.44 6.88
C VAL A 57 3.22 -4.96 7.15
N TYR A 58 2.71 -5.74 6.20
CA TYR A 58 1.56 -6.61 6.40
C TYR A 58 2.08 -8.00 6.74
N ILE A 59 1.49 -8.61 7.76
CA ILE A 59 1.90 -9.92 8.27
C ILE A 59 0.63 -10.73 8.51
N GLU A 60 0.59 -11.90 7.89
CA GLU A 60 -0.42 -12.92 8.12
C GLU A 60 0.26 -14.16 8.69
N GLY A 61 -0.40 -14.81 9.64
CA GLY A 61 0.20 -15.94 10.32
C GLY A 61 -0.70 -16.53 11.38
N ARG A 62 -0.12 -17.45 12.15
CA ARG A 62 -0.78 -18.06 13.31
C ARG A 62 -0.30 -17.39 14.58
N LEU A 63 -1.24 -17.02 15.45
CA LEU A 63 -0.93 -16.55 16.80
C LEU A 63 -0.63 -17.75 17.70
N LYS A 64 0.48 -17.68 18.45
CA LYS A 64 0.87 -18.65 19.47
C LYS A 64 1.05 -17.93 20.79
N GLY A 65 0.33 -18.39 21.82
CA GLY A 65 0.63 -18.00 23.19
C GLY A 65 1.78 -18.86 23.72
N ARG A 66 2.87 -18.24 24.13
CA ARG A 66 3.97 -18.90 24.86
C ARG A 66 3.92 -18.46 26.32
N GLY A 67 3.64 -19.41 27.21
CA GLY A 67 3.85 -19.24 28.64
C GLY A 67 5.35 -19.25 28.95
N TYR A 68 5.81 -18.29 29.75
CA TYR A 68 7.16 -18.30 30.32
C TYR A 68 7.09 -17.82 31.77
N ALA A 69 7.96 -18.36 32.63
CA ALA A 69 8.11 -17.84 33.99
C ALA A 69 8.95 -16.56 33.94
N ASP A 70 8.45 -15.51 34.58
CA ASP A 70 9.24 -14.30 34.82
C ASP A 70 10.38 -14.57 35.82
N ARG A 71 11.30 -13.62 35.99
CA ARG A 71 12.41 -13.74 36.96
C ARG A 71 11.92 -14.02 38.38
N ASP A 72 10.72 -13.55 38.71
CA ASP A 72 10.08 -13.72 40.02
C ASP A 72 9.19 -14.99 40.09
N GLY A 73 9.29 -15.89 39.11
CA GLY A 73 8.57 -17.17 39.08
C GLY A 73 7.09 -17.07 38.66
N GLN A 74 6.58 -15.87 38.37
CA GLN A 74 5.19 -15.70 37.94
C GLN A 74 4.99 -16.15 36.47
N PRO A 75 3.94 -16.91 36.16
CA PRO A 75 3.64 -17.32 34.79
C PRO A 75 3.14 -16.10 33.98
N ARG A 76 3.87 -15.75 32.93
CA ARG A 76 3.54 -14.70 31.96
C ARG A 76 3.22 -15.34 30.62
N TYR A 77 2.28 -14.75 29.88
CA TYR A 77 1.94 -15.18 28.53
C TYR A 77 2.43 -14.12 27.54
N SER A 78 3.23 -14.55 26.56
CA SER A 78 3.62 -13.72 25.42
C SER A 78 2.92 -14.21 24.18
N LEU A 79 2.35 -13.29 23.41
CA LEU A 79 1.74 -13.57 22.12
C LEU A 79 2.81 -13.43 21.02
N GLU A 80 3.08 -14.53 20.32
CA GLU A 80 4.02 -14.59 19.20
C GLU A 80 3.28 -14.96 17.91
N VAL A 81 3.55 -14.23 16.84
CA VAL A 81 2.97 -14.48 15.52
C VAL A 81 3.96 -15.29 14.68
N THR A 82 3.60 -16.51 14.31
CA THR A 82 4.33 -17.29 13.31
C THR A 82 3.84 -16.88 11.93
N ALA A 83 4.66 -16.14 11.18
CA ALA A 83 4.27 -15.58 9.88
C ALA A 83 4.20 -16.67 8.78
N THR A 84 3.06 -16.72 8.09
CA THR A 84 2.83 -17.53 6.88
C THR A 84 3.05 -16.68 5.63
N GLU A 85 2.67 -15.41 5.68
CA GLU A 85 2.85 -14.47 4.58
C GLU A 85 3.27 -13.09 5.12
N MET A 86 4.12 -12.40 4.35
CA MET A 86 4.57 -11.06 4.68
C MET A 86 4.64 -10.22 3.41
N GLN A 87 4.13 -8.99 3.48
CA GLN A 87 4.24 -8.02 2.41
C GLN A 87 4.76 -6.69 2.95
N MET A 88 5.83 -6.18 2.35
CA MET A 88 6.32 -4.84 2.64
C MET A 88 5.34 -3.80 2.07
N LEU A 89 4.76 -3.01 2.97
CA LEU A 89 3.93 -1.87 2.62
C LEU A 89 4.89 -0.68 2.50
N GLY A 90 5.23 -0.32 1.26
CA GLY A 90 6.29 0.64 0.96
C GLY A 90 6.25 1.91 1.82
N ARG A 91 7.40 2.57 1.96
CA ARG A 91 7.60 3.73 2.86
C ARG A 91 6.50 4.76 2.66
N ARG A 92 5.65 4.96 3.68
CA ARG A 92 4.72 6.10 3.72
C ARG A 92 5.55 7.38 3.70
N GLY A 93 5.67 7.97 2.50
CA GLY A 93 6.05 9.36 2.24
C GLY A 93 7.12 9.95 3.16
N GLY A 94 8.36 9.48 3.05
CA GLY A 94 9.50 10.27 3.49
C GLY A 94 9.71 11.40 2.50
N ARG A 95 9.21 12.61 2.82
CA ARG A 95 9.77 13.85 2.28
C ARG A 95 11.30 13.76 2.43
N PRO A 96 12.11 13.98 1.38
CA PRO A 96 13.55 13.91 1.51
C PRO A 96 13.96 14.88 2.61
N GLN A 97 14.57 14.32 3.65
CA GLN A 97 15.23 15.05 4.71
C GLN A 97 16.34 15.86 4.04
N GLY A 98 16.18 17.19 4.04
CA GLY A 98 17.23 18.11 3.63
C GLY A 98 18.43 17.91 4.54
N GLY A 99 19.52 17.40 3.96
CA GLY A 99 20.85 17.41 4.56
C GLY A 99 21.61 18.69 4.17
N PRO A 100 22.64 19.05 4.94
CA PRO A 100 23.00 20.43 5.27
C PRO A 100 23.80 21.15 4.18
N GLY A 101 23.76 22.49 4.26
CA GLY A 101 24.49 23.38 3.36
C GLY A 101 25.99 23.11 3.30
N GLY A 102 26.48 23.05 2.07
CA GLY A 102 27.88 23.28 1.73
C GLY A 102 27.95 24.45 0.77
N GLY A 103 28.33 25.62 1.27
CA GLY A 103 28.61 26.78 0.44
C GLY A 103 29.87 26.57 -0.38
N ARG A 104 29.84 27.00 -1.65
CA ARG A 104 31.04 27.45 -2.37
C ARG A 104 30.66 28.49 -3.44
N PRO A 105 31.45 29.56 -3.60
CA PRO A 105 31.08 30.74 -4.37
C PRO A 105 31.63 30.72 -5.80
N GLY A 106 30.99 31.50 -6.68
CA GLY A 106 31.63 32.15 -7.84
C GLY A 106 31.61 31.40 -9.17
N GLY A 107 31.11 32.08 -10.22
CA GLY A 107 31.43 31.76 -11.62
C GLY A 107 30.26 31.71 -12.60
N ARG A 108 29.88 32.86 -13.17
CA ARG A 108 29.13 33.01 -14.45
C ARG A 108 30.06 32.64 -15.63
N PRO A 109 29.63 32.61 -16.92
CA PRO A 109 28.27 32.67 -17.50
C PRO A 109 28.02 31.64 -18.65
N GLY A 110 26.77 31.55 -19.13
CA GLY A 110 26.51 31.24 -20.56
C GLY A 110 26.42 29.76 -20.97
N GLY A 111 25.26 29.13 -20.73
CA GLY A 111 24.90 27.87 -21.38
C GLY A 111 23.39 27.80 -21.58
N ARG A 112 22.95 27.75 -22.85
CA ARG A 112 21.54 27.68 -23.28
C ARG A 112 20.71 26.76 -22.38
N PRO A 113 19.52 27.18 -21.88
CA PRO A 113 18.67 26.26 -21.15
C PRO A 113 18.23 25.17 -22.11
N ARG A 114 18.72 23.94 -21.89
CA ARG A 114 18.09 22.75 -22.46
C ARG A 114 16.64 22.79 -22.00
N GLY A 115 15.74 23.06 -22.94
CA GLY A 115 14.32 23.12 -22.69
C GLY A 115 13.91 21.88 -21.92
N ARG A 116 13.60 22.06 -20.64
CA ARG A 116 12.86 21.08 -19.88
C ARG A 116 11.59 20.87 -20.69
N LEU A 117 11.44 19.71 -21.33
CA LEU A 117 10.23 19.35 -22.04
C LEU A 117 9.13 19.28 -20.98
N VAL A 118 8.49 20.43 -20.70
CA VAL A 118 7.44 20.52 -19.71
C VAL A 118 6.30 19.71 -20.29
N PRO A 119 5.96 18.54 -19.69
CA PRO A 119 4.87 17.75 -20.21
C PRO A 119 3.63 18.62 -20.17
N ARG A 120 2.99 18.84 -21.32
CA ARG A 120 1.72 19.56 -21.37
C ARG A 120 0.77 18.88 -20.40
N ARG A 121 0.28 19.65 -19.42
CA ARG A 121 -0.67 19.15 -18.42
C ARG A 121 -1.93 18.74 -19.19
N ARG A 122 -2.22 17.43 -19.23
CA ARG A 122 -3.51 16.97 -19.76
C ARG A 122 -4.61 17.54 -18.87
N VAL A 123 -5.53 18.27 -19.47
CA VAL A 123 -6.67 18.83 -18.77
C VAL A 123 -7.70 17.73 -18.57
N CYS A 124 -8.23 17.62 -17.36
CA CYS A 124 -9.21 16.60 -17.01
C CYS A 124 -10.56 16.91 -17.68
N THR A 125 -11.08 15.99 -18.50
CA THR A 125 -12.39 16.12 -19.18
C THR A 125 -13.52 16.47 -18.21
N PHE A 126 -13.64 15.76 -17.09
CA PHE A 126 -14.66 16.04 -16.06
C PHE A 126 -14.54 17.42 -15.40
N CYS A 127 -13.34 18.02 -15.36
CA CYS A 127 -13.16 19.38 -14.84
C CYS A 127 -13.62 20.42 -15.86
N VAL A 128 -13.39 20.18 -17.15
CA VAL A 128 -13.82 21.06 -18.24
C VAL A 128 -15.34 21.00 -18.39
N GLU A 129 -15.92 19.81 -18.28
CA GLU A 129 -17.37 19.60 -18.36
C GLU A 129 -18.12 19.95 -17.06
N HIS A 130 -17.41 20.44 -16.02
CA HIS A 130 -17.99 20.80 -14.71
C HIS A 130 -18.82 19.69 -14.03
N ILE A 131 -18.50 18.43 -14.28
CA ILE A 131 -19.21 17.28 -13.71
C ILE A 131 -18.66 16.99 -12.31
N LYS A 132 -19.41 17.38 -11.28
CA LYS A 132 -19.02 17.20 -9.87
C LYS A 132 -19.27 15.77 -9.36
N ILE A 133 -20.28 15.10 -9.88
CA ILE A 133 -20.68 13.75 -9.48
C ILE A 133 -20.63 12.86 -10.72
N VAL A 134 -19.90 11.75 -10.62
CA VAL A 134 -19.82 10.75 -11.70
C VAL A 134 -20.88 9.69 -11.43
N ASP A 135 -21.96 9.73 -12.19
CA ASP A 135 -23.05 8.77 -12.06
C ASP A 135 -22.65 7.40 -12.59
N TYR A 136 -22.85 6.36 -11.78
CA TYR A 136 -22.52 4.98 -12.13
C TYR A 136 -23.46 4.38 -13.19
N LYS A 137 -24.59 5.04 -13.46
CA LYS A 137 -25.58 4.62 -14.46
C LYS A 137 -25.18 5.03 -15.89
N ASP A 138 -24.27 6.01 -16.03
CA ASP A 138 -23.78 6.49 -17.33
C ASP A 138 -22.70 5.55 -17.88
N ILE A 139 -23.14 4.44 -18.47
CA ILE A 139 -22.25 3.37 -18.95
C ILE A 139 -21.30 3.87 -20.04
N ASP A 140 -21.75 4.72 -20.95
CA ASP A 140 -20.92 5.20 -22.08
C ASP A 140 -19.76 6.08 -21.63
N LYS A 141 -20.00 6.96 -20.64
CA LYS A 141 -18.94 7.78 -20.07
C LYS A 141 -17.95 6.91 -19.31
N ILE A 142 -18.43 5.93 -18.53
CA ILE A 142 -17.58 5.09 -17.69
C ILE A 142 -16.76 4.08 -18.51
N ARG A 143 -17.33 3.52 -19.58
CA ARG A 143 -16.65 2.55 -20.47
C ARG A 143 -15.36 3.10 -21.06
N ARG A 144 -15.30 4.40 -21.39
CA ARG A 144 -14.09 5.08 -21.90
C ARG A 144 -12.89 5.03 -20.93
N PHE A 145 -13.15 4.79 -19.65
CA PHE A 145 -12.12 4.73 -18.60
C PHE A 145 -11.83 3.31 -18.11
N VAL A 146 -12.42 2.31 -18.77
CA VAL A 146 -12.18 0.89 -18.53
C VAL A 146 -11.46 0.36 -19.75
N SER A 147 -10.37 -0.39 -19.55
CA SER A 147 -9.64 -1.03 -20.64
C SER A 147 -10.41 -2.22 -21.21
N ASP A 148 -9.98 -2.70 -22.37
CA ASP A 148 -10.53 -3.89 -23.02
C ASP A 148 -10.50 -5.13 -22.13
N ARG A 149 -9.57 -5.20 -21.16
CA ARG A 149 -9.46 -6.27 -20.17
C ARG A 149 -10.34 -6.05 -18.92
N ALA A 150 -11.31 -5.14 -19.00
CA ALA A 150 -12.12 -4.70 -17.89
C ALA A 150 -11.29 -4.21 -16.67
N LYS A 151 -10.09 -3.65 -16.88
CA LYS A 151 -9.30 -3.01 -15.80
C LYS A 151 -9.54 -1.50 -15.78
N ILE A 152 -9.60 -0.89 -14.60
CA ILE A 152 -9.73 0.57 -14.46
C ILE A 152 -8.43 1.22 -14.93
N GLU A 153 -8.53 2.13 -15.90
CA GLU A 153 -7.37 2.71 -16.52
C GLU A 153 -6.72 3.79 -15.63
N PRO A 154 -5.39 3.81 -15.47
CA PRO A 154 -4.72 4.79 -14.63
C PRO A 154 -4.77 6.21 -15.22
N ARG A 155 -4.73 7.21 -14.31
CA ARG A 155 -4.76 8.65 -14.62
C ARG A 155 -3.83 9.12 -15.73
N ARG A 156 -2.69 8.43 -15.91
CA ARG A 156 -1.66 8.78 -16.91
C ARG A 156 -2.12 8.57 -18.35
N ARG A 157 -3.05 7.64 -18.58
CA ARG A 157 -3.65 7.36 -19.88
C ARG A 157 -4.98 8.09 -20.06
N THR A 158 -5.78 8.19 -19.01
CA THR A 158 -7.11 8.82 -19.04
C THR A 158 -7.09 10.35 -18.91
N GLY A 159 -6.02 10.94 -18.39
CA GLY A 159 -5.87 12.39 -18.25
C GLY A 159 -6.72 13.03 -17.15
N VAL A 160 -7.43 12.24 -16.33
CA VAL A 160 -8.30 12.77 -15.28
C VAL A 160 -7.54 13.20 -14.03
N CYS A 161 -8.10 14.16 -13.28
CA CYS A 161 -7.51 14.65 -12.04
C CYS A 161 -7.64 13.62 -10.90
N ALA A 162 -6.84 13.76 -9.84
CA ALA A 162 -6.86 12.83 -8.72
C ALA A 162 -8.23 12.79 -7.98
N LYS A 163 -8.96 13.91 -7.96
CA LYS A 163 -10.31 13.98 -7.37
C LYS A 163 -11.30 13.16 -8.19
N HIS A 164 -11.36 13.38 -9.51
CA HIS A 164 -12.25 12.67 -10.41
C HIS A 164 -11.88 11.20 -10.61
N GLN A 165 -10.59 10.83 -10.56
CA GLN A 165 -10.19 9.41 -10.60
C GLN A 165 -10.78 8.63 -9.40
N ARG A 166 -10.88 9.25 -8.22
CA ARG A 166 -11.49 8.60 -7.05
C ARG A 166 -13.00 8.44 -7.22
N ALA A 167 -13.68 9.50 -7.68
CA ALA A 167 -15.12 9.46 -7.96
C ALA A 167 -15.45 8.40 -9.03
N LEU A 168 -14.69 8.39 -10.12
CA LEU A 168 -14.79 7.44 -11.21
C LEU A 168 -14.53 6.00 -10.78
N ARG A 169 -13.52 5.75 -9.92
CA ARG A 169 -13.28 4.43 -9.33
C ARG A 169 -14.51 3.93 -8.56
N ILE A 170 -15.09 4.79 -7.73
CA ILE A 170 -16.27 4.45 -6.93
C ILE A 170 -17.47 4.17 -7.85
N ALA A 171 -17.67 4.99 -8.88
CA ALA A 171 -18.73 4.81 -9.88
C ALA A 171 -18.57 3.48 -10.64
N ILE A 172 -17.36 3.15 -11.11
CA ILE A 172 -17.07 1.87 -11.78
C ILE A 172 -17.32 0.69 -10.85
N GLN A 173 -16.90 0.77 -9.58
CA GLN A 173 -17.14 -0.29 -8.61
C GLN A 173 -18.64 -0.52 -8.35
N ARG A 174 -19.42 0.56 -8.20
CA ARG A 174 -20.88 0.48 -8.07
C ARG A 174 -21.54 -0.10 -9.32
N ALA A 175 -21.12 0.34 -10.50
CA ALA A 175 -21.62 -0.19 -11.77
C ALA A 175 -21.35 -1.69 -11.92
N ARG A 176 -20.21 -2.18 -11.42
CA ARG A 176 -19.88 -3.61 -11.40
C ARG A 176 -20.74 -4.41 -10.43
N HIS A 177 -21.03 -3.88 -9.24
CA HIS A 177 -21.92 -4.56 -8.29
C HIS A 177 -23.34 -4.74 -8.83
N ILE A 178 -23.79 -3.83 -9.71
CA ILE A 178 -25.11 -3.88 -10.38
C ILE A 178 -25.00 -4.55 -11.77
N ALA A 179 -23.86 -5.17 -12.10
CA ALA A 179 -23.61 -5.87 -13.36
C ALA A 179 -23.75 -5.01 -14.64
N LEU A 180 -23.68 -3.68 -14.56
CA LEU A 180 -23.68 -2.78 -15.73
C LEU A 180 -22.35 -2.82 -16.50
N ILE A 181 -21.27 -3.17 -15.81
CA ILE A 181 -19.92 -3.31 -16.38
C ILE A 181 -19.32 -4.62 -15.86
N PRO A 182 -18.69 -5.43 -16.72
CA PRO A 182 -18.12 -6.70 -16.29
C PRO A 182 -16.86 -6.51 -15.43
N PHE A 183 -16.61 -7.47 -14.53
CA PHE A 183 -15.35 -7.55 -13.78
C PHE A 183 -14.18 -8.10 -14.63
N VAL A 184 -14.51 -8.91 -15.62
CA VAL A 184 -13.57 -9.58 -16.54
C VAL A 184 -14.05 -9.41 -17.98
N ALA A 185 -13.14 -9.17 -18.91
CA ALA A 185 -13.47 -8.89 -20.31
C ALA A 185 -14.07 -10.07 -21.07
N HIS A 186 -13.66 -11.28 -20.69
CA HIS A 186 -14.17 -12.52 -21.24
C HIS A 186 -14.76 -13.30 -20.09
N HIS A 187 -16.05 -13.62 -20.16
CA HIS A 187 -16.56 -14.81 -19.49
C HIS A 187 -15.97 -16.01 -20.24
N SER A 188 -14.73 -16.38 -19.95
CA SER A 188 -14.20 -17.64 -20.47
C SER A 188 -14.92 -18.77 -19.74
N PHE A 189 -16.14 -19.09 -20.16
CA PHE A 189 -16.55 -20.48 -20.17
C PHE A 189 -15.58 -21.13 -21.16
N PRO A 190 -14.73 -22.09 -20.75
CA PRO A 190 -14.05 -22.90 -21.72
C PRO A 190 -15.16 -23.48 -22.59
N SER A 191 -15.18 -23.14 -23.88
CA SER A 191 -16.02 -23.84 -24.83
C SER A 191 -15.69 -25.31 -24.63
N VAL A 192 -16.62 -26.08 -24.08
CA VAL A 192 -16.55 -27.54 -24.12
C VAL A 192 -16.56 -27.85 -25.61
N ARG A 193 -15.35 -28.04 -26.16
CA ARG A 193 -15.20 -28.57 -27.51
C ARG A 193 -15.77 -29.98 -27.41
N ARG A 194 -16.88 -30.20 -28.12
CA ARG A 194 -17.38 -31.54 -28.40
C ARG A 194 -16.37 -32.27 -29.27
#